data_AF-A0A2C5Z4Y3-F1
#
_entry.id   AF-A0A2C5Z4Y3-F1
#
_cell.length_a   1.000
_cell.length_b   1.000
_cell.length_c   1.000
_cell.angle_alpha   90.00
_cell.angle_beta   90.00
_cell.angle_gamma   90.00
#
_symmetry.space_group_name_H-M   'P 1'
#
loop_
_entity.id
_entity.type
_entity.pdbx_description
1 polymer ?
#
loop_
_entity_poly.entity_id
_entity_poly.type
_entity_poly.pdbx_seq_one_letter_code
_entity_poly.pdbx_strand_id
1 'polypeptide(L)'
;MRPLSSLFSLAVVASLTAASGLDRRLHGRFLHITDLHPDEFYRAGSDSEHGKACHRGHGDAGVFGAEKTSCDSPWALIDATFDWIARNVKDKVDFVVWTGDSARHGSDDDYPRDEDGILKSNRAVAEKFLDTFSDADGRLAVPVVPNFGNNDFLPHNTMKAGPNRWFDAYSTIWKRFIPRHQRDEFLRGGWFSVDVIPGRLAVVSLNTMYFFERNGAVDGCHRPSEPGYRHMEWLRGELQRMREAGIKAILMGHVPPARTDSKQNWDETCWQKYTLWLRQYRDVVTASVYGHMNIDHFMLQDTADVRVGGRDEEEEDDDDDDEEIEKKGHLFGSRLRVQSKGDYLQELRDEWSDLPDSVVGVLDEVDDDEDDDETSSKKKHKKNKYGKIGGKFAERYHVSLVSPSVVPNYFPTLRLVEYNVSGLEQTPLWKETQQGPTRVELRRRAPTADTEVPPGPAKESVPGPAHRAQPLTLTGYVQYYANLTRIGDDRDRFEYEVEYSTRDDGLYRLRAVTVKRWLHRARW
;
A
#
# COMPACT_ATOMS: atom_id res chain seq x y z
N MET A 1 8.32 47.76 -76.64
CA MET A 1 7.19 46.81 -76.72
C MET A 1 7.61 45.53 -76.00
N ARG A 2 6.71 44.95 -75.17
CA ARG A 2 6.93 43.76 -74.31
C ARG A 2 7.42 42.52 -75.09
N PRO A 3 8.02 41.50 -74.43
CA PRO A 3 7.22 40.44 -73.78
C PRO A 3 7.74 40.00 -72.39
N LEU A 4 6.84 39.90 -71.41
CA LEU A 4 6.39 38.69 -70.68
C LEU A 4 7.29 38.21 -69.53
N SER A 5 6.88 38.63 -68.35
CA SER A 5 7.24 38.16 -67.01
C SER A 5 6.66 36.77 -66.73
N SER A 6 7.51 35.85 -66.24
CA SER A 6 7.10 34.62 -65.56
C SER A 6 7.46 34.75 -64.07
N LEU A 7 6.45 34.91 -63.21
CA LEU A 7 6.58 34.85 -61.76
C LEU A 7 6.24 33.42 -61.32
N PHE A 8 7.24 32.69 -60.83
CA PHE A 8 7.02 31.48 -60.04
C PHE A 8 6.73 31.90 -58.59
N SER A 9 5.49 31.76 -58.15
CA SER A 9 5.14 31.81 -56.73
C SER A 9 5.38 30.43 -56.11
N LEU A 10 6.41 30.30 -55.29
CA LEU A 10 6.55 29.19 -54.35
C LEU A 10 5.54 29.42 -53.21
N ALA A 11 4.44 28.66 -53.21
CA ALA A 11 3.56 28.57 -52.06
C ALA A 11 4.25 27.72 -50.99
N VAL A 12 4.70 28.35 -49.90
CA VAL A 12 5.08 27.65 -48.67
C VAL A 12 3.80 27.16 -48.02
N VAL A 13 3.52 25.86 -48.16
CA VAL A 13 2.50 25.19 -47.35
C VAL A 13 3.09 25.05 -45.95
N ALA A 14 2.69 25.96 -45.05
CA ALA A 14 2.90 25.77 -43.63
C ALA A 14 2.01 24.61 -43.17
N SER A 15 2.60 23.42 -43.00
CA SER A 15 1.96 22.33 -42.26
C SER A 15 1.75 22.80 -40.83
N LEU A 16 0.51 23.17 -40.50
CA LEU A 16 0.01 23.21 -39.14
C LEU A 16 -0.01 21.76 -38.62
N THR A 17 1.11 21.29 -38.11
CA THR A 17 1.11 20.16 -37.18
C THR A 17 0.40 20.64 -35.93
N ALA A 18 -0.87 20.27 -35.79
CA ALA A 18 -1.58 20.38 -34.52
C ALA A 18 -0.73 19.70 -33.45
N ALA A 19 -0.18 20.49 -32.54
CA ALA A 19 0.45 20.01 -31.32
C ALA A 19 -0.63 19.40 -30.42
N SER A 20 -1.05 18.17 -30.71
CA SER A 20 -1.88 17.36 -29.82
C SER A 20 -0.97 16.43 -29.02
N GLY A 21 -0.22 17.03 -28.11
CA GLY A 21 0.54 16.33 -27.09
C GLY A 21 0.66 17.28 -25.93
N LEU A 22 -0.38 17.36 -25.09
CA LEU A 22 -0.23 17.93 -23.76
C LEU A 22 0.85 17.09 -23.09
N ASP A 23 2.03 17.67 -22.93
CA ASP A 23 3.17 17.07 -22.26
C ASP A 23 2.69 16.69 -20.86
N ARG A 24 2.43 15.39 -20.65
CA ARG A 24 1.77 14.91 -19.44
C ARG A 24 2.69 15.25 -18.27
N ARG A 25 2.16 15.96 -17.27
CA ARG A 25 2.89 16.35 -16.06
C ARG A 25 2.49 15.42 -14.91
N LEU A 26 3.32 15.35 -13.88
CA LEU A 26 2.92 14.66 -12.65
C LEU A 26 1.69 15.34 -12.06
N HIS A 27 0.68 14.54 -11.74
CA HIS A 27 -0.55 15.00 -11.09
C HIS A 27 -0.38 15.15 -9.58
N GLY A 28 0.61 14.46 -9.00
CA GLY A 28 0.77 14.36 -7.55
C GLY A 28 -0.28 13.45 -6.95
N ARG A 29 -0.71 12.40 -7.68
CA ARG A 29 -1.75 11.47 -7.23
C ARG A 29 -1.45 10.04 -7.60
N PHE A 30 -1.85 9.09 -6.75
CA PHE A 30 -1.86 7.68 -7.09
C PHE A 30 -3.12 6.98 -6.58
N LEU A 31 -3.56 5.96 -7.30
CA LEU A 31 -4.68 5.11 -6.90
C LEU A 31 -4.17 3.99 -5.98
N HIS A 32 -4.81 3.79 -4.84
CA HIS A 32 -4.67 2.60 -4.01
C HIS A 32 -5.97 1.81 -4.05
N ILE A 33 -5.89 0.58 -4.55
CA ILE A 33 -7.01 -0.37 -4.66
C ILE A 33 -6.58 -1.73 -4.11
N THR A 34 -7.46 -2.40 -3.38
CA THR A 34 -7.15 -3.65 -2.67
C THR A 34 -8.37 -4.54 -2.52
N ASP A 35 -8.13 -5.84 -2.31
CA ASP A 35 -9.15 -6.79 -1.86
C ASP A 35 -10.38 -6.77 -2.78
N LEU A 36 -10.13 -7.10 -4.06
CA LEU A 36 -11.15 -7.14 -5.10
C LEU A 36 -12.06 -8.35 -4.90
N HIS A 37 -11.49 -9.51 -4.55
CA HIS A 37 -12.20 -10.78 -4.37
C HIS A 37 -13.28 -11.04 -5.44
N PRO A 38 -12.98 -11.01 -6.74
CA PRO A 38 -13.92 -11.48 -7.75
C PRO A 38 -14.33 -12.93 -7.48
N ASP A 39 -15.62 -13.18 -7.59
CA ASP A 39 -16.23 -14.50 -7.45
C ASP A 39 -17.00 -14.86 -8.72
N GLU A 40 -16.50 -15.87 -9.42
CA GLU A 40 -17.10 -16.42 -10.62
C GLU A 40 -18.41 -17.19 -10.38
N PHE A 41 -18.70 -17.56 -9.13
CA PHE A 41 -19.89 -18.31 -8.76
C PHE A 41 -21.01 -17.44 -8.20
N TYR A 42 -20.76 -16.15 -7.94
CA TYR A 42 -21.75 -15.21 -7.44
C TYR A 42 -23.02 -15.18 -8.32
N ARG A 43 -24.19 -15.25 -7.70
CA ARG A 43 -25.50 -15.13 -8.36
C ARG A 43 -26.34 -14.06 -7.68
N ALA A 44 -26.78 -13.06 -8.44
CA ALA A 44 -27.77 -12.11 -7.96
C ALA A 44 -29.09 -12.83 -7.61
N GLY A 45 -29.77 -12.35 -6.57
CA GLY A 45 -30.97 -12.95 -5.99
C GLY A 45 -30.73 -14.24 -5.20
N SER A 46 -29.47 -14.60 -4.94
CA SER A 46 -29.11 -15.77 -4.14
C SER A 46 -28.98 -15.46 -2.65
N ASP A 47 -28.79 -16.52 -1.87
CA ASP A 47 -28.73 -16.45 -0.42
C ASP A 47 -27.32 -16.07 0.07
N SER A 48 -27.25 -15.01 0.86
CA SER A 48 -26.02 -14.49 1.44
C SER A 48 -25.61 -15.14 2.77
N GLU A 49 -26.37 -16.15 3.23
CA GLU A 49 -26.01 -16.92 4.41
C GLU A 49 -24.62 -17.55 4.29
N HIS A 50 -23.97 -17.68 5.45
CA HIS A 50 -22.67 -18.31 5.55
C HIS A 50 -22.71 -19.76 5.05
N GLY A 51 -21.70 -20.16 4.27
CA GLY A 51 -21.63 -21.48 3.61
C GLY A 51 -22.32 -21.53 2.24
N LYS A 52 -23.18 -20.56 1.89
CA LYS A 52 -23.76 -20.43 0.54
C LYS A 52 -23.04 -19.40 -0.32
N ALA A 53 -22.37 -18.43 0.31
CA ALA A 53 -21.48 -17.45 -0.32
C ALA A 53 -22.08 -16.68 -1.51
N CYS A 54 -23.42 -16.51 -1.57
CA CYS A 54 -24.12 -15.97 -2.73
C CYS A 54 -23.97 -16.81 -4.02
N HIS A 55 -23.74 -18.12 -3.93
CA HIS A 55 -23.64 -19.01 -5.09
C HIS A 55 -24.98 -19.71 -5.43
N ARG A 56 -25.88 -19.84 -4.44
CA ARG A 56 -27.13 -20.63 -4.56
C ARG A 56 -28.23 -20.18 -3.58
N GLY A 57 -29.41 -20.76 -3.75
CA GLY A 57 -30.61 -20.40 -2.96
C GLY A 57 -31.30 -19.15 -3.49
N HIS A 58 -32.22 -18.61 -2.69
CA HIS A 58 -32.94 -17.37 -2.96
C HIS A 58 -32.74 -16.42 -1.78
N GLY A 59 -32.33 -15.18 -2.06
CA GLY A 59 -32.08 -14.15 -1.06
C GLY A 59 -31.89 -12.78 -1.70
N ASP A 60 -31.30 -11.86 -0.94
CA ASP A 60 -31.26 -10.43 -1.28
C ASP A 60 -29.92 -10.01 -1.93
N ALA A 61 -29.14 -10.96 -2.47
CA ALA A 61 -27.88 -10.67 -3.13
C ALA A 61 -28.09 -9.75 -4.37
N GLY A 62 -27.56 -8.52 -4.34
CA GLY A 62 -27.73 -7.56 -5.43
C GLY A 62 -26.84 -7.86 -6.64
N VAL A 63 -27.08 -7.19 -7.77
CA VAL A 63 -26.25 -7.34 -8.97
C VAL A 63 -24.77 -6.98 -8.72
N PHE A 64 -24.53 -6.01 -7.84
CA PHE A 64 -23.20 -5.50 -7.52
C PHE A 64 -22.61 -6.05 -6.22
N GLY A 65 -23.30 -6.97 -5.55
CA GLY A 65 -22.84 -7.50 -4.27
C GLY A 65 -23.91 -7.44 -3.20
N ALA A 66 -23.54 -7.93 -2.02
CA ALA A 66 -24.40 -7.96 -0.85
C ALA A 66 -23.63 -7.39 0.35
N GLU A 67 -23.89 -6.13 0.72
CA GLU A 67 -23.14 -5.45 1.77
C GLU A 67 -23.32 -6.13 3.14
N LYS A 68 -22.27 -6.13 3.97
CA LYS A 68 -22.29 -6.69 5.34
C LYS A 68 -22.56 -8.20 5.39
N THR A 69 -22.32 -8.89 4.29
CA THR A 69 -22.42 -10.36 4.20
C THR A 69 -21.03 -11.00 4.08
N SER A 70 -20.98 -12.32 3.92
CA SER A 70 -19.74 -13.04 3.60
C SER A 70 -19.56 -13.30 2.10
N CYS A 71 -20.34 -12.61 1.25
CA CYS A 71 -20.24 -12.78 -0.18
C CYS A 71 -19.09 -11.97 -0.75
N ASP A 72 -18.41 -12.56 -1.73
CA ASP A 72 -17.35 -11.91 -2.48
C ASP A 72 -17.93 -11.08 -3.65
N SER A 73 -17.07 -10.39 -4.38
CA SER A 73 -17.49 -9.45 -5.42
C SER A 73 -17.99 -10.16 -6.68
N PRO A 74 -19.21 -9.89 -7.16
CA PRO A 74 -19.56 -10.29 -8.52
C PRO A 74 -18.66 -9.58 -9.53
N TRP A 75 -18.39 -10.23 -10.67
CA TRP A 75 -17.68 -9.59 -11.78
C TRP A 75 -18.36 -8.30 -12.27
N ALA A 76 -19.68 -8.16 -12.10
CA ALA A 76 -20.38 -6.92 -12.38
C ALA A 76 -19.87 -5.73 -11.56
N LEU A 77 -19.51 -5.93 -10.27
CA LEU A 77 -18.90 -4.91 -9.44
C LEU A 77 -17.50 -4.58 -9.92
N ILE A 78 -16.70 -5.60 -10.25
CA ILE A 78 -15.34 -5.41 -10.75
C ILE A 78 -15.36 -4.61 -12.05
N ASP A 79 -16.22 -4.98 -12.99
CA ASP A 79 -16.40 -4.28 -14.27
C ASP A 79 -16.78 -2.81 -14.04
N ALA A 80 -17.82 -2.57 -13.24
CA ALA A 80 -18.28 -1.21 -12.95
C ALA A 80 -17.22 -0.37 -12.21
N THR A 81 -16.40 -0.99 -11.37
CA THR A 81 -15.27 -0.36 -10.69
C THR A 81 -14.22 0.10 -11.69
N PHE A 82 -13.79 -0.77 -12.60
CA PHE A 82 -12.80 -0.41 -13.61
C PHE A 82 -13.35 0.58 -14.65
N ASP A 83 -14.62 0.48 -15.03
CA ASP A 83 -15.29 1.47 -15.88
C ASP A 83 -15.30 2.85 -15.21
N TRP A 84 -15.59 2.91 -13.92
CA TRP A 84 -15.54 4.16 -13.15
C TRP A 84 -14.12 4.72 -13.08
N ILE A 85 -13.11 3.89 -12.79
CA ILE A 85 -11.69 4.28 -12.77
C ILE A 85 -11.27 4.82 -14.15
N ALA A 86 -11.67 4.15 -15.23
CA ALA A 86 -11.33 4.55 -16.59
C ALA A 86 -11.93 5.92 -16.97
N ARG A 87 -13.13 6.25 -16.48
CA ARG A 87 -13.80 7.54 -16.72
C ARG A 87 -13.27 8.66 -15.83
N ASN A 88 -12.95 8.36 -14.57
CA ASN A 88 -12.76 9.38 -13.55
C ASN A 88 -11.32 9.56 -13.05
N VAL A 89 -10.49 8.51 -13.13
CA VAL A 89 -9.20 8.43 -12.43
C VAL A 89 -8.01 8.25 -13.37
N LYS A 90 -8.12 7.43 -14.43
CA LYS A 90 -6.95 6.96 -15.20
C LYS A 90 -6.01 8.08 -15.70
N ASP A 91 -6.57 9.22 -16.10
CA ASP A 91 -5.83 10.37 -16.66
C ASP A 91 -5.44 11.41 -15.58
N LYS A 92 -5.60 11.06 -14.30
CA LYS A 92 -5.36 11.95 -13.14
C LYS A 92 -4.43 11.33 -12.10
N VAL A 93 -3.81 10.18 -12.40
CA VAL A 93 -2.89 9.47 -11.52
C VAL A 93 -1.55 9.23 -12.19
N ASP A 94 -0.50 9.23 -11.39
CA ASP A 94 0.87 9.01 -11.83
C ASP A 94 1.24 7.53 -11.80
N PHE A 95 0.64 6.76 -10.89
CA PHE A 95 0.82 5.31 -10.72
C PHE A 95 -0.35 4.68 -9.94
N VAL A 96 -0.38 3.34 -9.90
CA VAL A 96 -1.37 2.55 -9.15
C VAL A 96 -0.68 1.58 -8.21
N VAL A 97 -1.19 1.49 -6.99
CA VAL A 97 -0.83 0.51 -5.97
C VAL A 97 -1.98 -0.48 -5.84
N TRP A 98 -1.72 -1.75 -6.17
CA TRP A 98 -2.69 -2.85 -6.09
C TRP A 98 -2.21 -3.87 -5.04
N THR A 99 -2.80 -3.84 -3.84
CA THR A 99 -2.32 -4.65 -2.70
C THR A 99 -2.94 -6.05 -2.62
N GLY A 100 -3.22 -6.69 -3.76
CA GLY A 100 -3.55 -8.12 -3.83
C GLY A 100 -5.00 -8.49 -3.51
N ASP A 101 -5.21 -9.79 -3.28
CA ASP A 101 -6.50 -10.45 -2.99
C ASP A 101 -7.49 -10.32 -4.16
N SER A 102 -7.12 -11.00 -5.25
CA SER A 102 -7.82 -11.01 -6.53
C SER A 102 -8.38 -12.39 -6.89
N ALA A 103 -8.59 -13.21 -5.87
CA ALA A 103 -9.38 -14.43 -5.92
C ALA A 103 -10.31 -14.47 -4.70
N ARG A 104 -11.52 -15.00 -4.88
CA ARG A 104 -12.51 -15.16 -3.81
C ARG A 104 -11.99 -15.93 -2.59
N HIS A 105 -12.72 -15.83 -1.49
CA HIS A 105 -12.60 -16.67 -0.32
C HIS A 105 -13.11 -18.10 -0.59
N GLY A 106 -12.56 -19.07 0.14
CA GLY A 106 -13.05 -20.46 0.13
C GLY A 106 -14.22 -20.63 1.11
N SER A 107 -15.30 -19.88 0.92
CA SER A 107 -16.43 -19.83 1.87
C SER A 107 -17.57 -20.79 1.52
N ASP A 108 -17.40 -21.63 0.50
CA ASP A 108 -18.39 -22.59 0.02
C ASP A 108 -17.72 -23.93 -0.30
N ASP A 109 -18.14 -24.98 0.39
CA ASP A 109 -17.58 -26.33 0.26
C ASP A 109 -18.01 -27.03 -1.04
N ASP A 110 -19.10 -26.59 -1.68
CA ASP A 110 -19.55 -27.14 -2.97
C ASP A 110 -18.70 -26.61 -4.15
N TYR A 111 -18.08 -25.45 -3.96
CA TYR A 111 -17.18 -24.81 -4.92
C TYR A 111 -15.86 -24.46 -4.21
N PRO A 112 -15.04 -25.47 -3.85
CA PRO A 112 -13.77 -25.23 -3.20
C PRO A 112 -12.84 -24.42 -4.11
N ARG A 113 -11.87 -23.73 -3.50
CA ARG A 113 -10.84 -23.04 -4.29
C ARG A 113 -9.85 -24.03 -4.84
N ASP A 114 -9.54 -23.86 -6.12
CA ASP A 114 -8.48 -24.57 -6.80
C ASP A 114 -7.49 -23.58 -7.44
N GLU A 115 -6.36 -24.10 -7.87
CA GLU A 115 -5.28 -23.32 -8.47
C GLU A 115 -5.69 -22.67 -9.79
N ASP A 116 -6.44 -23.36 -10.62
CA ASP A 116 -6.83 -22.87 -11.94
C ASP A 116 -7.78 -21.67 -11.82
N GLY A 117 -8.75 -21.73 -10.92
CA GLY A 117 -9.67 -20.64 -10.59
C GLY A 117 -8.93 -19.42 -10.05
N ILE A 118 -8.02 -19.61 -9.09
CA ILE A 118 -7.21 -18.51 -8.53
C ILE A 118 -6.37 -17.82 -9.61
N LEU A 119 -5.65 -18.60 -10.42
CA LEU A 119 -4.80 -18.06 -11.48
C LEU A 119 -5.62 -17.42 -12.60
N LYS A 120 -6.79 -17.99 -12.94
CA LYS A 120 -7.73 -17.40 -13.92
C LYS A 120 -8.24 -16.05 -13.43
N SER A 121 -8.66 -15.98 -12.18
CA SER A 121 -9.14 -14.75 -11.56
C SER A 121 -8.06 -13.67 -11.54
N ASN A 122 -6.85 -14.02 -11.11
CA ASN A 122 -5.71 -13.10 -11.09
C ASN A 122 -5.28 -12.63 -12.48
N ARG A 123 -5.37 -13.50 -13.51
CA ARG A 123 -5.16 -13.10 -14.92
C ARG A 123 -6.21 -12.09 -15.36
N ALA A 124 -7.50 -12.35 -15.10
CA ALA A 124 -8.58 -11.47 -15.51
C ALA A 124 -8.48 -10.09 -14.83
N VAL A 125 -8.12 -10.03 -13.53
CA VAL A 125 -7.87 -8.76 -12.84
C VAL A 125 -6.64 -8.05 -13.41
N ALA A 126 -5.54 -8.76 -13.67
CA ALA A 126 -4.37 -8.18 -14.31
C ALA A 126 -4.71 -7.59 -15.70
N GLU A 127 -5.55 -8.28 -16.48
CA GLU A 127 -6.06 -7.79 -17.76
C GLU A 127 -6.88 -6.50 -17.60
N LYS A 128 -7.76 -6.41 -16.59
CA LYS A 128 -8.51 -5.17 -16.28
C LYS A 128 -7.58 -3.98 -16.05
N PHE A 129 -6.49 -4.17 -15.30
CA PHE A 129 -5.48 -3.11 -15.12
C PHE A 129 -4.77 -2.75 -16.42
N LEU A 130 -4.38 -3.75 -17.23
CA LEU A 130 -3.75 -3.50 -18.52
C LEU A 130 -4.67 -2.73 -19.46
N ASP A 131 -5.94 -3.12 -19.57
CA ASP A 131 -6.93 -2.47 -20.42
C ASP A 131 -7.21 -1.03 -19.99
N THR A 132 -7.22 -0.79 -18.68
CA THR A 132 -7.55 0.54 -18.12
C THR A 132 -6.39 1.53 -18.24
N PHE A 133 -5.15 1.07 -18.07
CA PHE A 133 -3.97 1.93 -17.91
C PHE A 133 -2.96 1.85 -19.06
N SER A 134 -3.28 1.13 -20.14
CA SER A 134 -2.49 1.16 -21.38
C SER A 134 -2.89 2.32 -22.30
N ASP A 135 -1.92 2.82 -23.06
CA ASP A 135 -2.14 3.75 -24.17
C ASP A 135 -2.68 3.04 -25.42
N ALA A 136 -2.94 3.83 -26.47
CA ALA A 136 -3.42 3.33 -27.75
C ALA A 136 -2.44 2.38 -28.47
N ASP A 137 -1.15 2.42 -28.12
CA ASP A 137 -0.13 1.50 -28.64
C ASP A 137 -0.09 0.18 -27.83
N GLY A 138 -0.98 0.03 -26.86
CA GLY A 138 -1.06 -1.11 -25.96
C GLY A 138 0.05 -1.13 -24.90
N ARG A 139 0.82 -0.04 -24.73
CA ARG A 139 1.86 0.08 -23.71
C ARG A 139 1.28 0.66 -22.43
N LEU A 140 1.76 0.23 -21.27
CA LEU A 140 1.33 0.83 -20.01
C LEU A 140 1.74 2.31 -19.99
N ALA A 141 0.74 3.17 -19.82
CA ALA A 141 0.91 4.62 -19.69
C ALA A 141 0.98 5.05 -18.22
N VAL A 142 0.41 4.25 -17.33
CA VAL A 142 0.47 4.41 -15.87
C VAL A 142 1.03 3.11 -15.29
N PRO A 143 2.14 3.14 -14.53
CA PRO A 143 2.67 1.93 -13.92
C PRO A 143 1.72 1.44 -12.82
N VAL A 144 1.44 0.13 -12.84
CA VAL A 144 0.66 -0.57 -11.82
C VAL A 144 1.61 -1.48 -11.06
N VAL A 145 1.59 -1.40 -9.72
CA VAL A 145 2.46 -2.18 -8.84
C VAL A 145 1.60 -3.19 -8.07
N PRO A 146 1.61 -4.48 -8.45
CA PRO A 146 0.83 -5.51 -7.78
C PRO A 146 1.50 -6.03 -6.50
N ASN A 147 0.71 -6.70 -5.67
CA ASN A 147 1.15 -7.44 -4.49
C ASN A 147 0.38 -8.75 -4.36
N PHE A 148 0.95 -9.71 -3.63
CA PHE A 148 0.23 -10.93 -3.26
C PHE A 148 -0.69 -10.69 -2.07
N GLY A 149 -1.96 -11.05 -2.21
CA GLY A 149 -2.86 -11.25 -1.09
C GLY A 149 -2.85 -12.68 -0.58
N ASN A 150 -3.37 -12.91 0.63
CA ASN A 150 -3.37 -14.23 1.26
C ASN A 150 -4.38 -15.22 0.64
N ASN A 151 -5.23 -14.74 -0.28
CA ASN A 151 -6.16 -15.53 -1.08
C ASN A 151 -5.66 -15.84 -2.51
N ASP A 152 -4.51 -15.30 -2.91
CA ASP A 152 -3.98 -15.39 -4.28
C ASP A 152 -3.17 -16.68 -4.55
N PHE A 153 -3.17 -17.63 -3.63
CA PHE A 153 -2.47 -18.90 -3.74
C PHE A 153 -3.08 -19.95 -2.80
N LEU A 154 -2.65 -21.20 -2.97
CA LEU A 154 -3.00 -22.32 -2.10
C LEU A 154 -1.76 -22.99 -1.49
N PRO A 155 -1.88 -23.48 -0.24
CA PRO A 155 -3.02 -23.32 0.67
C PRO A 155 -3.20 -21.87 1.13
N HIS A 156 -4.41 -21.51 1.55
CA HIS A 156 -4.72 -20.17 2.09
C HIS A 156 -3.74 -19.78 3.20
N ASN A 157 -3.23 -18.55 3.18
CA ASN A 157 -2.22 -18.02 4.14
C ASN A 157 -0.85 -18.71 4.10
N THR A 158 -0.73 -19.92 3.57
CA THR A 158 0.47 -20.74 3.65
C THR A 158 1.37 -20.57 2.43
N MET A 159 2.09 -19.45 2.34
CA MET A 159 3.07 -19.23 1.28
C MET A 159 4.43 -19.81 1.66
N LYS A 160 4.87 -20.83 0.93
CA LYS A 160 6.19 -21.44 1.09
C LYS A 160 7.30 -20.55 0.50
N ALA A 161 8.52 -20.73 1.00
CA ALA A 161 9.71 -20.10 0.46
C ALA A 161 9.85 -20.31 -1.07
N GLY A 162 10.42 -19.32 -1.75
CA GLY A 162 10.71 -19.40 -3.18
C GLY A 162 12.04 -20.11 -3.48
N PRO A 163 12.28 -20.46 -4.76
CA PRO A 163 11.33 -20.38 -5.87
C PRO A 163 10.20 -21.41 -5.73
N ASN A 164 8.99 -21.06 -6.19
CA ASN A 164 7.83 -21.94 -6.15
C ASN A 164 6.91 -21.69 -7.36
N ARG A 165 5.99 -22.64 -7.61
CA ARG A 165 5.07 -22.60 -8.77
C ARG A 165 4.19 -21.36 -8.84
N TRP A 166 3.83 -20.78 -7.69
CA TRP A 166 3.05 -19.54 -7.67
C TRP A 166 3.91 -18.39 -8.20
N PHE A 167 5.14 -18.24 -7.74
CA PHE A 167 6.04 -17.21 -8.27
C PHE A 167 6.30 -17.39 -9.76
N ASP A 168 6.44 -18.64 -10.25
CA ASP A 168 6.55 -18.90 -11.68
C ASP A 168 5.29 -18.46 -12.45
N ALA A 169 4.10 -18.84 -11.98
CA ALA A 169 2.84 -18.46 -12.61
C ALA A 169 2.64 -16.93 -12.64
N TYR A 170 2.84 -16.27 -11.49
CA TYR A 170 2.70 -14.83 -11.38
C TYR A 170 3.81 -14.05 -12.09
N SER A 171 4.98 -14.64 -12.31
CA SER A 171 6.02 -14.01 -13.15
C SER A 171 5.55 -13.82 -14.60
N THR A 172 4.61 -14.67 -15.04
CA THR A 172 3.95 -14.58 -16.34
C THR A 172 2.78 -13.59 -16.29
N ILE A 173 1.91 -13.68 -15.29
CA ILE A 173 0.74 -12.80 -15.12
C ILE A 173 1.19 -11.33 -14.97
N TRP A 174 2.20 -11.09 -14.12
CA TRP A 174 2.71 -9.76 -13.82
C TRP A 174 3.92 -9.35 -14.66
N LYS A 175 4.20 -10.07 -15.75
CA LYS A 175 5.36 -9.82 -16.63
C LYS A 175 5.47 -8.35 -17.06
N ARG A 176 4.34 -7.69 -17.31
CA ARG A 176 4.27 -6.28 -17.73
C ARG A 176 4.36 -5.27 -16.59
N PHE A 177 4.05 -5.69 -15.36
CA PHE A 177 4.10 -4.84 -14.17
C PHE A 177 5.49 -4.88 -13.50
N ILE A 178 6.20 -6.02 -13.60
CA ILE A 178 7.50 -6.21 -12.96
C ILE A 178 8.64 -5.84 -13.93
N PRO A 179 9.47 -4.84 -13.59
CA PRO A 179 10.65 -4.48 -14.38
C PRO A 179 11.56 -5.68 -14.61
N ARG A 180 12.11 -5.83 -15.82
CA ARG A 180 12.94 -7.00 -16.18
C ARG A 180 14.05 -7.30 -15.17
N HIS A 181 14.71 -6.26 -14.64
CA HIS A 181 15.83 -6.41 -13.71
C HIS A 181 15.41 -6.85 -12.29
N GLN A 182 14.12 -6.80 -11.97
CA GLN A 182 13.56 -7.26 -10.69
C GLN A 182 12.98 -8.67 -10.75
N ARG A 183 12.85 -9.27 -11.94
CA ARG A 183 12.20 -10.58 -12.11
C ARG A 183 12.92 -11.71 -11.39
N ASP A 184 14.24 -11.65 -11.31
CA ASP A 184 15.01 -12.64 -10.58
C ASP A 184 14.77 -12.55 -9.06
N GLU A 185 14.61 -11.34 -8.51
CA GLU A 185 14.24 -11.16 -7.09
C GLU A 185 12.81 -11.62 -6.84
N PHE A 186 11.91 -11.29 -7.77
CA PHE A 186 10.54 -11.76 -7.72
C PHE A 186 10.43 -13.29 -7.70
N LEU A 187 11.17 -13.99 -8.56
CA LEU A 187 11.19 -15.46 -8.56
C LEU A 187 11.81 -16.04 -7.28
N ARG A 188 12.74 -15.34 -6.64
CA ARG A 188 13.32 -15.76 -5.35
C ARG A 188 12.33 -15.66 -4.19
N GLY A 189 11.48 -14.64 -4.18
CA GLY A 189 10.78 -14.27 -2.95
C GLY A 189 9.43 -13.61 -3.09
N GLY A 190 8.93 -13.37 -4.30
CA GLY A 190 7.67 -12.67 -4.55
C GLY A 190 7.71 -11.17 -4.25
N TRP A 191 8.89 -10.60 -4.00
CA TRP A 191 9.09 -9.17 -3.74
C TRP A 191 9.81 -8.50 -4.89
N PHE A 192 9.59 -7.20 -5.08
CA PHE A 192 10.22 -6.39 -6.13
C PHE A 192 10.01 -4.89 -5.88
N SER A 193 10.66 -4.05 -6.67
CA SER A 193 10.40 -2.60 -6.68
C SER A 193 10.12 -2.07 -8.08
N VAL A 194 9.42 -0.95 -8.17
CA VAL A 194 9.13 -0.26 -9.44
C VAL A 194 9.41 1.23 -9.25
N ASP A 195 10.29 1.79 -10.10
CA ASP A 195 10.54 3.22 -10.17
C ASP A 195 9.33 3.93 -10.80
N VAL A 196 8.31 4.25 -10.01
CA VAL A 196 7.07 4.88 -10.48
C VAL A 196 7.26 6.34 -10.91
N ILE A 197 8.27 7.03 -10.35
CA ILE A 197 8.78 8.30 -10.84
C ILE A 197 10.29 8.13 -11.07
N PRO A 198 10.74 7.98 -12.33
CA PRO A 198 12.13 7.64 -12.65
C PRO A 198 13.16 8.51 -11.91
N GLY A 199 14.02 7.83 -11.13
CA GLY A 199 15.10 8.48 -10.37
C GLY A 199 14.65 9.39 -9.22
N ARG A 200 13.38 9.31 -8.79
CA ARG A 200 12.82 10.13 -7.70
C ARG A 200 12.04 9.30 -6.69
N LEU A 201 11.13 8.44 -7.14
CA LEU A 201 10.24 7.65 -6.28
C LEU A 201 10.10 6.23 -6.81
N ALA A 202 10.27 5.26 -5.92
CA ALA A 202 9.98 3.86 -6.17
C ALA A 202 8.88 3.36 -5.21
N VAL A 203 8.09 2.41 -5.69
CA VAL A 203 7.20 1.59 -4.84
C VAL A 203 7.84 0.23 -4.65
N VAL A 204 7.98 -0.19 -3.39
CA VAL A 204 8.56 -1.47 -3.00
C VAL A 204 7.44 -2.42 -2.60
N SER A 205 7.19 -3.43 -3.42
CA SER A 205 6.19 -4.47 -3.19
C SER A 205 6.78 -5.56 -2.30
N LEU A 206 6.38 -5.54 -1.02
CA LEU A 206 6.81 -6.51 0.00
C LEU A 206 5.97 -7.79 -0.10
N ASN A 207 6.58 -8.95 0.13
CA ASN A 207 5.81 -10.19 0.25
C ASN A 207 5.51 -10.41 1.74
N THR A 208 4.46 -9.75 2.23
CA THR A 208 4.07 -9.78 3.65
C THR A 208 3.62 -11.16 4.12
N MET A 209 3.40 -12.12 3.21
CA MET A 209 3.10 -13.49 3.61
C MET A 209 4.26 -14.16 4.34
N TYR A 210 5.50 -13.73 4.12
CA TYR A 210 6.65 -14.21 4.90
C TYR A 210 6.75 -13.61 6.29
N PHE A 211 5.94 -12.60 6.59
CA PHE A 211 5.86 -11.98 7.91
C PHE A 211 4.58 -12.39 8.62
N PHE A 212 3.58 -12.88 7.89
CA PHE A 212 2.25 -13.15 8.41
C PHE A 212 2.30 -14.28 9.45
N GLU A 213 1.84 -13.98 10.66
CA GLU A 213 1.83 -14.92 11.80
C GLU A 213 1.07 -16.22 11.44
N ARG A 214 -0.01 -16.12 10.67
CA ARG A 214 -0.81 -17.29 10.26
C ARG A 214 -0.20 -18.10 9.12
N ASN A 215 1.00 -17.75 8.64
CA ASN A 215 1.71 -18.56 7.66
C ASN A 215 2.58 -19.61 8.33
N GLY A 216 1.99 -20.76 8.66
CA GLY A 216 2.72 -21.88 9.27
C GLY A 216 3.78 -22.57 8.40
N ALA A 217 4.11 -22.04 7.21
CA ALA A 217 5.21 -22.52 6.37
C ALA A 217 6.52 -21.72 6.52
N VAL A 218 6.52 -20.67 7.35
CA VAL A 218 7.69 -19.83 7.63
C VAL A 218 7.80 -19.57 9.13
N ASP A 219 9.00 -19.25 9.60
CA ASP A 219 9.27 -19.05 11.03
C ASP A 219 9.95 -17.69 11.28
N GLY A 220 9.21 -16.63 10.94
CA GLY A 220 9.61 -15.26 11.20
C GLY A 220 10.84 -14.76 10.43
N CYS A 221 11.53 -13.79 11.02
CA CYS A 221 12.63 -13.06 10.41
C CYS A 221 13.94 -13.14 11.22
N HIS A 222 14.02 -13.98 12.25
CA HIS A 222 15.22 -14.09 13.09
C HIS A 222 16.35 -14.88 12.44
N ARG A 223 16.07 -16.05 11.84
CA ARG A 223 17.11 -16.97 11.34
C ARG A 223 17.43 -16.75 9.85
N PRO A 224 18.70 -16.75 9.42
CA PRO A 224 19.09 -16.58 8.00
C PRO A 224 18.52 -17.61 7.01
N SER A 225 18.10 -18.78 7.50
CA SER A 225 17.41 -19.79 6.70
C SER A 225 16.04 -19.33 6.24
N GLU A 226 15.37 -18.49 7.03
CA GLU A 226 13.98 -18.11 6.82
C GLU A 226 13.81 -17.12 5.68
N PRO A 227 12.76 -17.28 4.87
CA PRO A 227 12.48 -16.34 3.80
C PRO A 227 12.17 -14.93 4.34
N GLY A 228 11.59 -14.81 5.53
CA GLY A 228 11.36 -13.53 6.20
C GLY A 228 12.66 -12.78 6.50
N TYR A 229 13.68 -13.47 7.03
CA TYR A 229 15.00 -12.88 7.25
C TYR A 229 15.61 -12.37 5.95
N ARG A 230 15.60 -13.21 4.90
CA ARG A 230 16.18 -12.88 3.59
C ARG A 230 15.47 -11.70 2.94
N HIS A 231 14.14 -11.62 3.11
CA HIS A 231 13.35 -10.47 2.68
C HIS A 231 13.82 -9.18 3.36
N MET A 232 13.94 -9.20 4.70
CA MET A 232 14.40 -8.04 5.47
C MET A 232 15.81 -7.58 5.07
N GLU A 233 16.73 -8.51 4.77
CA GLU A 233 18.05 -8.16 4.26
C GLU A 233 18.02 -7.59 2.84
N TRP A 234 17.17 -8.12 1.97
CA TRP A 234 16.92 -7.54 0.65
C TRP A 234 16.36 -6.12 0.76
N LEU A 235 15.36 -5.90 1.60
CA LEU A 235 14.73 -4.61 1.84
C LEU A 235 15.75 -3.59 2.36
N ARG A 236 16.57 -3.98 3.35
CA ARG A 236 17.68 -3.15 3.84
C ARG A 236 18.60 -2.72 2.71
N GLY A 237 19.02 -3.67 1.87
CA GLY A 237 19.90 -3.40 0.72
C GLY A 237 19.26 -2.50 -0.34
N GLU A 238 17.96 -2.65 -0.58
CA GLU A 238 17.21 -1.82 -1.53
C GLU A 238 17.04 -0.39 -1.02
N LEU A 239 16.65 -0.21 0.25
CA LEU A 239 16.54 1.11 0.88
C LEU A 239 17.89 1.85 0.95
N GLN A 240 18.97 1.12 1.22
CA GLN A 240 20.32 1.69 1.19
C GLN A 240 20.71 2.19 -0.21
N ARG A 241 20.42 1.42 -1.26
CA ARG A 241 20.63 1.86 -2.65
C ARG A 241 19.81 3.11 -2.98
N MET A 242 18.55 3.14 -2.55
CA MET A 242 17.67 4.28 -2.77
C MET A 242 18.20 5.53 -2.06
N ARG A 243 18.67 5.41 -0.81
CA ARG A 243 19.36 6.49 -0.09
C ARG A 243 20.54 7.03 -0.88
N GLU A 244 21.44 6.16 -1.32
CA GLU A 244 22.65 6.54 -2.06
C GLU A 244 22.33 7.22 -3.40
N ALA A 245 21.23 6.81 -4.04
CA ALA A 245 20.75 7.39 -5.29
C ALA A 245 19.86 8.63 -5.10
N GLY A 246 19.52 9.00 -3.85
CA GLY A 246 18.56 10.06 -3.56
C GLY A 246 17.11 9.74 -3.95
N ILE A 247 16.79 8.47 -4.19
CA ILE A 247 15.45 7.97 -4.52
C ILE A 247 14.67 7.76 -3.21
N LYS A 248 13.37 8.06 -3.23
CA LYS A 248 12.45 7.83 -2.12
C LYS A 248 11.64 6.55 -2.32
N ALA A 249 11.12 6.00 -1.23
CA ALA A 249 10.35 4.75 -1.27
C ALA A 249 8.94 4.92 -0.70
N ILE A 250 7.96 4.31 -1.35
CA ILE A 250 6.69 3.89 -0.73
C ILE A 250 6.79 2.39 -0.51
N LEU A 251 6.54 1.94 0.71
CA LEU A 251 6.45 0.51 1.02
C LEU A 251 4.99 0.06 0.86
N MET A 252 4.77 -1.05 0.18
CA MET A 252 3.43 -1.64 0.07
C MET A 252 3.46 -3.13 0.41
N GLY A 253 2.34 -3.62 0.91
CA GLY A 253 2.11 -5.04 1.16
C GLY A 253 0.62 -5.33 1.31
N HIS A 254 0.25 -6.59 1.44
CA HIS A 254 -1.15 -6.94 1.65
C HIS A 254 -1.52 -6.92 3.14
N VAL A 255 -0.89 -7.78 3.94
CA VAL A 255 -1.13 -7.88 5.38
C VAL A 255 -0.39 -6.74 6.10
N PRO A 256 -1.09 -5.83 6.81
CA PRO A 256 -0.44 -4.76 7.54
C PRO A 256 0.28 -5.26 8.81
N PRO A 257 1.31 -4.55 9.28
CA PRO A 257 2.04 -4.84 10.53
C PRO A 257 1.21 -4.45 11.76
N ALA A 258 0.05 -5.11 11.94
CA ALA A 258 -0.77 -4.92 13.12
C ALA A 258 -0.18 -5.62 14.34
N ARG A 259 -0.16 -4.90 15.46
CA ARG A 259 0.43 -5.34 16.72
C ARG A 259 -0.31 -4.68 17.88
N THR A 260 -1.21 -5.42 18.49
CA THR A 260 -1.87 -5.16 19.78
C THR A 260 -2.02 -6.49 20.52
N ASP A 261 -2.47 -6.47 21.77
CA ASP A 261 -2.65 -7.66 22.58
C ASP A 261 -3.60 -8.69 21.94
N SER A 262 -4.73 -8.25 21.36
CA SER A 262 -5.66 -9.16 20.68
C SER A 262 -5.32 -9.46 19.22
N LYS A 263 -4.37 -8.73 18.62
CA LYS A 263 -4.06 -8.87 17.20
C LYS A 263 -2.61 -8.60 16.88
N GLN A 264 -1.94 -9.69 16.52
CA GLN A 264 -0.63 -9.67 15.92
C GLN A 264 -0.71 -10.25 14.51
N ASN A 265 -0.61 -9.39 13.50
CA ASN A 265 -0.60 -9.84 12.11
C ASN A 265 0.78 -10.36 11.71
N TRP A 266 1.86 -9.75 12.19
CA TRP A 266 3.21 -10.16 11.80
C TRP A 266 3.92 -10.87 12.94
N ASP A 267 4.73 -11.87 12.62
CA ASP A 267 5.71 -12.43 13.55
C ASP A 267 6.54 -11.30 14.19
N GLU A 268 6.75 -11.40 15.50
CA GLU A 268 7.38 -10.32 16.27
C GLU A 268 8.80 -10.02 15.76
N THR A 269 9.56 -11.04 15.36
CA THR A 269 10.92 -10.83 14.86
C THR A 269 10.94 -10.11 13.50
N CYS A 270 9.88 -10.28 12.70
CA CYS A 270 9.66 -9.51 11.48
C CYS A 270 9.26 -8.08 11.77
N TRP A 271 8.32 -7.87 12.70
CA TRP A 271 7.91 -6.54 13.12
C TRP A 271 9.10 -5.72 13.65
N GLN A 272 9.90 -6.29 14.54
CA GLN A 272 11.10 -5.68 15.12
C GLN A 272 12.09 -5.22 14.05
N LYS A 273 12.41 -6.08 13.07
CA LYS A 273 13.31 -5.73 11.96
C LYS A 273 12.73 -4.68 11.04
N TYR A 274 11.45 -4.79 10.71
CA TYR A 274 10.76 -3.82 9.87
C TYR A 274 10.76 -2.42 10.48
N THR A 275 10.35 -2.31 11.75
CA THR A 275 10.31 -1.04 12.48
C THR A 275 11.72 -0.46 12.66
N LEU A 276 12.74 -1.31 12.84
CA LEU A 276 14.13 -0.87 12.81
C LEU A 276 14.53 -0.29 11.44
N TRP A 277 14.13 -0.92 10.33
CA TRP A 277 14.39 -0.37 8.98
C TRP A 277 13.65 0.94 8.74
N LEU A 278 12.41 1.08 9.18
CA LEU A 278 11.70 2.35 9.12
C LEU A 278 12.46 3.45 9.86
N ARG A 279 12.95 3.16 11.07
CA ARG A 279 13.78 4.09 11.86
C ARG A 279 15.07 4.47 11.15
N GLN A 280 15.80 3.46 10.67
CA GLN A 280 17.10 3.67 10.05
C GLN A 280 16.96 4.38 8.71
N TYR A 281 15.91 4.13 7.92
CA TYR A 281 15.68 4.70 6.59
C TYR A 281 14.56 5.75 6.55
N ARG A 282 14.32 6.44 7.65
CA ARG A 282 13.30 7.51 7.77
C ARG A 282 13.53 8.72 6.85
N ASP A 283 14.73 8.85 6.28
CA ASP A 283 15.09 9.80 5.24
C ASP A 283 14.65 9.35 3.82
N VAL A 284 14.38 8.05 3.63
CA VAL A 284 14.02 7.42 2.35
C VAL A 284 12.54 7.08 2.28
N VAL A 285 12.00 6.43 3.31
CA VAL A 285 10.61 5.94 3.33
C VAL A 285 9.64 7.11 3.51
N THR A 286 8.68 7.22 2.59
CA THR A 286 7.71 8.33 2.52
C THR A 286 6.32 7.93 3.01
N ALA A 287 5.94 6.67 2.80
CA ALA A 287 4.68 6.10 3.23
C ALA A 287 4.77 4.56 3.26
N SER A 288 3.89 3.94 4.05
CA SER A 288 3.62 2.51 4.01
C SER A 288 2.12 2.27 3.82
N VAL A 289 1.71 1.45 2.85
CA VAL A 289 0.29 1.27 2.46
C VAL A 289 -0.07 -0.22 2.34
N TYR A 290 -1.23 -0.60 2.89
CA TYR A 290 -1.66 -1.99 3.04
C TYR A 290 -3.17 -2.19 2.81
N GLY A 291 -3.60 -3.47 2.71
CA GLY A 291 -5.01 -3.88 2.57
C GLY A 291 -5.42 -4.89 3.64
N HIS A 292 -6.03 -6.02 3.23
CA HIS A 292 -6.36 -7.21 4.03
C HIS A 292 -7.47 -7.04 5.07
N MET A 293 -7.43 -5.96 5.83
CA MET A 293 -8.30 -5.76 6.99
C MET A 293 -9.73 -5.35 6.60
N ASN A 294 -9.94 -4.95 5.35
CA ASN A 294 -11.23 -4.48 4.79
C ASN A 294 -11.88 -3.37 5.62
N ILE A 295 -11.07 -2.55 6.29
CA ILE A 295 -11.50 -1.39 7.09
C ILE A 295 -10.56 -0.22 6.81
N ASP A 296 -11.11 0.98 6.92
CA ASP A 296 -10.35 2.22 6.81
C ASP A 296 -9.68 2.55 8.15
N HIS A 297 -8.35 2.45 8.20
CA HIS A 297 -7.60 2.75 9.42
C HIS A 297 -6.12 3.06 9.15
N PHE A 298 -5.40 3.52 10.16
CA PHE A 298 -3.94 3.70 10.13
C PHE A 298 -3.30 3.21 11.42
N MET A 299 -2.05 2.80 11.40
CA MET A 299 -1.34 2.32 12.58
C MET A 299 -0.08 3.13 12.83
N LEU A 300 0.27 3.28 14.09
CA LEU A 300 1.54 3.86 14.52
C LEU A 300 2.49 2.73 14.88
N GLN A 301 3.69 2.78 14.31
CA GLN A 301 4.79 1.88 14.67
C GLN A 301 5.75 2.66 15.56
N ASP A 302 5.84 2.28 16.82
CA ASP A 302 6.70 2.95 17.79
C ASP A 302 8.08 2.30 17.84
N THR A 303 9.11 3.08 17.52
CA THR A 303 10.50 2.62 17.53
C THR A 303 11.09 2.45 18.93
N ALA A 304 10.41 2.91 19.99
CA ALA A 304 10.81 2.65 21.37
C ALA A 304 10.64 1.18 21.76
N ASP A 305 9.71 0.46 21.11
CA ASP A 305 9.47 -0.96 21.37
C ASP A 305 10.46 -1.85 20.62
N VAL A 306 11.40 -1.26 19.86
CA VAL A 306 12.42 -2.00 19.13
C VAL A 306 13.55 -2.42 20.08
N ARG A 307 13.71 -3.72 20.26
CA ARG A 307 14.76 -4.33 21.09
C ARG A 307 16.04 -4.52 20.26
N VAL A 308 16.98 -3.57 20.34
CA VAL A 308 18.26 -3.66 19.62
C VAL A 308 19.36 -4.23 20.54
N GLY A 309 19.80 -5.47 20.29
CA GLY A 309 21.06 -5.99 20.83
C GLY A 309 21.02 -6.64 22.22
N GLY A 310 19.97 -7.42 22.52
CA GLY A 310 20.03 -8.53 23.49
C GLY A 310 20.69 -8.23 24.84
N ARG A 311 20.29 -7.13 25.49
CA ARG A 311 20.48 -6.91 26.92
C ARG A 311 19.21 -6.29 27.45
N ASP A 312 18.25 -7.16 27.68
CA ASP A 312 17.52 -7.28 28.93
C ASP A 312 17.06 -8.74 28.94
N GLU A 313 17.90 -9.59 29.56
CA GLU A 313 17.48 -10.90 30.05
C GLU A 313 16.50 -10.61 31.20
N GLU A 314 15.23 -10.49 30.89
CA GLU A 314 14.19 -10.89 31.83
C GLU A 314 13.82 -12.31 31.40
N GLU A 315 14.20 -13.26 32.25
CA GLU A 315 13.78 -14.65 32.20
C GLU A 315 12.24 -14.63 32.20
N GLU A 316 11.63 -14.93 31.05
CA GLU A 316 10.22 -15.35 31.03
C GLU A 316 10.22 -16.74 31.68
N ASP A 317 9.82 -16.78 32.95
CA ASP A 317 9.48 -18.01 33.64
C ASP A 317 8.40 -18.72 32.82
N ASP A 318 8.76 -19.89 32.29
CA ASP A 318 7.85 -20.90 31.74
C ASP A 318 6.90 -21.37 32.86
N ASP A 319 5.80 -20.65 33.08
CA ASP A 319 4.64 -21.19 33.78
C ASP A 319 3.64 -21.69 32.72
N ASP A 320 3.68 -23.00 32.51
CA ASP A 320 2.70 -23.84 31.84
C ASP A 320 1.27 -23.54 32.34
N ASP A 321 0.48 -22.81 31.55
CA ASP A 321 -0.98 -22.91 31.55
C ASP A 321 -1.45 -23.16 30.10
N ASP A 322 -0.99 -24.29 29.55
CA ASP A 322 -1.59 -24.96 28.41
C ASP A 322 -2.98 -25.49 28.82
N GLU A 323 -4.05 -24.70 28.64
CA GLU A 323 -5.40 -25.26 28.49
C GLU A 323 -6.37 -24.33 27.73
N GLU A 324 -6.91 -24.88 26.62
CA GLU A 324 -8.06 -24.44 25.82
C GLU A 324 -7.93 -23.28 24.80
N ILE A 325 -7.18 -23.50 23.71
CA ILE A 325 -7.61 -23.02 22.37
C ILE A 325 -7.48 -24.14 21.32
N GLU A 326 -8.12 -25.28 21.57
CA GLU A 326 -8.47 -26.25 20.53
C GLU A 326 -9.93 -26.67 20.67
N LYS A 327 -10.83 -25.87 20.07
CA LYS A 327 -12.06 -26.29 19.36
C LYS A 327 -12.90 -25.06 19.02
N LYS A 328 -12.80 -24.61 17.77
CA LYS A 328 -13.94 -24.06 16.99
C LYS A 328 -13.53 -23.91 15.53
N GLY A 329 -13.31 -25.07 14.91
CA GLY A 329 -13.59 -25.23 13.49
C GLY A 329 -15.11 -25.19 13.29
N HIS A 330 -15.51 -24.39 12.30
CA HIS A 330 -16.85 -24.21 11.74
C HIS A 330 -17.92 -23.53 12.62
N LEU A 331 -18.54 -22.52 11.97
CA LEU A 331 -19.68 -21.68 12.36
C LEU A 331 -19.35 -20.39 13.14
N PHE A 332 -19.93 -19.29 12.62
CA PHE A 332 -19.95 -17.89 13.11
C PHE A 332 -18.86 -16.93 12.56
N GLY A 333 -18.79 -16.75 11.24
CA GLY A 333 -17.75 -15.94 10.59
C GLY A 333 -17.93 -14.42 10.54
N SER A 334 -19.15 -13.86 10.59
CA SER A 334 -19.35 -12.40 10.43
C SER A 334 -19.37 -11.64 11.75
N ARG A 335 -20.17 -12.09 12.73
CA ARG A 335 -20.28 -11.43 14.05
C ARG A 335 -18.98 -11.50 14.86
N LEU A 336 -18.27 -12.64 14.83
CA LEU A 336 -16.97 -12.80 15.50
C LEU A 336 -15.84 -12.02 14.80
N ARG A 337 -15.85 -11.87 13.46
CA ARG A 337 -14.90 -11.00 12.76
C ARG A 337 -15.16 -9.52 13.08
N VAL A 338 -16.42 -9.10 13.16
CA VAL A 338 -16.77 -7.71 13.55
C VAL A 338 -16.38 -7.46 15.01
N GLN A 339 -16.62 -8.41 15.92
CA GLN A 339 -16.18 -8.32 17.32
C GLN A 339 -14.65 -8.28 17.44
N SER A 340 -13.92 -9.19 16.79
CA SER A 340 -12.45 -9.18 16.77
C SER A 340 -11.85 -7.90 16.15
N LYS A 341 -12.51 -7.30 15.15
CA LYS A 341 -12.12 -5.96 14.65
C LYS A 341 -12.44 -4.86 15.66
N GLY A 342 -13.57 -4.97 16.37
CA GLY A 342 -13.98 -4.02 17.41
C GLY A 342 -13.01 -4.00 18.58
N ASP A 343 -12.63 -5.16 19.11
CA ASP A 343 -11.67 -5.30 20.22
C ASP A 343 -10.31 -4.71 19.83
N TYR A 344 -9.80 -5.09 18.65
CA TYR A 344 -8.56 -4.54 18.10
C TYR A 344 -8.58 -3.01 17.93
N LEU A 345 -9.67 -2.44 17.39
CA LEU A 345 -9.78 -0.99 17.21
C LEU A 345 -9.92 -0.26 18.56
N GLN A 346 -10.53 -0.90 19.56
CA GLN A 346 -10.62 -0.37 20.91
C GLN A 346 -9.25 -0.37 21.59
N GLU A 347 -8.47 -1.45 21.49
CA GLU A 347 -7.09 -1.53 22.01
C GLU A 347 -6.20 -0.46 21.38
N LEU A 348 -6.28 -0.27 20.06
CA LEU A 348 -5.54 0.82 19.38
C LEU A 348 -5.93 2.18 19.94
N ARG A 349 -7.23 2.41 20.19
CA ARG A 349 -7.70 3.67 20.75
C ARG A 349 -7.19 3.87 22.18
N ASP A 350 -7.17 2.81 22.98
CA ASP A 350 -6.67 2.84 24.36
C ASP A 350 -5.16 3.12 24.38
N GLU A 351 -4.39 2.45 23.53
CA GLU A 351 -2.95 2.72 23.33
C GLU A 351 -2.70 4.17 22.90
N TRP A 352 -3.51 4.71 21.98
CA TRP A 352 -3.38 6.10 21.55
C TRP A 352 -3.78 7.11 22.62
N SER A 353 -4.66 6.70 23.54
CA SER A 353 -5.03 7.48 24.73
C SER A 353 -3.92 7.57 25.78
N ASP A 354 -2.81 6.84 25.59
CA ASP A 354 -1.58 6.94 26.40
C ASP A 354 -0.44 7.71 25.70
N LEU A 355 -0.64 8.17 24.46
CA LEU A 355 0.35 8.99 23.75
C LEU A 355 0.74 10.26 24.52
N PRO A 356 1.99 10.75 24.44
CA PRO A 356 2.44 11.90 25.22
C PRO A 356 1.59 13.16 24.98
N ASP A 357 1.16 13.85 26.05
CA ASP A 357 0.41 15.13 25.93
C ASP A 357 1.13 16.21 25.12
N SER A 358 2.47 16.11 25.01
CA SER A 358 3.24 17.02 24.18
C SER A 358 2.79 16.99 22.72
N VAL A 359 2.19 15.89 22.24
CA VAL A 359 1.58 15.75 20.90
C VAL A 359 0.56 16.87 20.62
N VAL A 360 -0.20 17.32 21.63
CA VAL A 360 -1.24 18.36 21.48
C VAL A 360 -0.61 19.73 21.23
N GLY A 361 0.36 20.14 22.05
CA GLY A 361 1.00 21.45 21.91
C GLY A 361 1.93 21.58 20.70
N VAL A 362 2.09 20.53 19.90
CA VAL A 362 3.04 20.43 18.78
C VAL A 362 2.42 20.88 17.44
N LEU A 363 1.09 21.01 17.35
CA LEU A 363 0.40 21.57 16.17
C LEU A 363 0.24 23.10 16.19
N ASP A 364 0.21 23.71 17.38
CA ASP A 364 -0.05 25.15 17.54
C ASP A 364 1.15 26.04 17.15
N GLU A 365 2.35 25.46 17.12
CA GLU A 365 3.54 26.09 16.55
C GLU A 365 3.59 25.70 15.06
N VAL A 366 3.00 26.56 14.22
CA VAL A 366 3.05 26.50 12.75
C VAL A 366 4.49 26.25 12.30
N ASP A 367 4.69 25.54 11.18
CA ASP A 367 6.00 25.31 10.54
C ASP A 367 6.71 26.62 10.07
N ASP A 368 6.29 27.78 10.57
CA ASP A 368 6.81 29.11 10.25
C ASP A 368 7.90 29.55 11.24
N ASP A 369 8.95 30.11 10.64
CA ASP A 369 10.05 30.95 11.17
C ASP A 369 11.19 30.19 11.90
N GLU A 370 12.34 29.97 11.27
CA GLU A 370 13.43 30.93 10.99
C GLU A 370 13.91 31.66 12.27
N ASP A 371 15.16 31.35 12.65
CA ASP A 371 16.01 31.98 13.66
C ASP A 371 15.52 32.04 15.13
N ASP A 372 15.88 31.00 15.92
CA ASP A 372 15.69 31.01 17.39
C ASP A 372 16.99 31.41 18.13
N ASP A 373 17.25 32.71 18.16
CA ASP A 373 18.05 33.38 19.20
C ASP A 373 17.26 33.40 20.53
N GLU A 374 16.88 32.22 21.03
CA GLU A 374 16.07 32.06 22.25
C GLU A 374 16.91 31.77 23.51
N THR A 375 16.38 32.23 24.64
CA THR A 375 16.92 32.07 25.99
C THR A 375 17.03 30.60 26.44
N SER A 376 18.00 30.29 27.29
CA SER A 376 18.35 28.92 27.69
C SER A 376 17.23 28.14 28.39
N SER A 377 16.31 28.82 29.07
CA SER A 377 15.16 28.20 29.77
C SER A 377 14.08 27.71 28.82
N LYS A 378 13.74 28.48 27.78
CA LYS A 378 12.77 28.08 26.74
C LYS A 378 13.30 26.94 25.89
N LYS A 379 14.59 26.97 25.51
CA LYS A 379 15.27 25.86 24.81
C LYS A 379 15.21 24.55 25.60
N LYS A 380 15.40 24.59 26.92
CA LYS A 380 15.30 23.41 27.80
C LYS A 380 13.86 22.86 27.86
N HIS A 381 12.85 23.74 27.93
CA HIS A 381 11.44 23.35 27.95
C HIS A 381 10.99 22.74 26.60
N LYS A 382 11.33 23.37 25.46
CA LYS A 382 11.06 22.81 24.11
C LYS A 382 11.75 21.44 23.92
N LYS A 383 13.01 21.30 24.32
CA LYS A 383 13.75 20.02 24.26
C LYS A 383 13.06 18.91 25.06
N ASN A 384 12.48 19.23 26.21
CA ASN A 384 11.74 18.28 27.05
C ASN A 384 10.37 17.91 26.44
N LYS A 385 9.70 18.85 25.76
CA LYS A 385 8.41 18.67 25.07
C LYS A 385 8.52 17.72 23.87
N TYR A 386 9.47 17.96 22.98
CA TYR A 386 9.65 17.15 21.75
C TYR A 386 10.39 15.82 21.99
N GLY A 387 11.11 15.68 23.11
CA GLY A 387 11.87 14.46 23.43
C GLY A 387 11.00 13.20 23.51
N LYS A 388 9.78 13.30 24.07
CA LYS A 388 8.88 12.15 24.27
C LYS A 388 8.39 11.49 22.96
N ILE A 389 8.34 12.28 21.88
CA ILE A 389 7.91 11.82 20.55
C ILE A 389 9.09 11.58 19.61
N GLY A 390 10.33 11.58 20.11
CA GLY A 390 11.52 11.34 19.31
C GLY A 390 12.00 12.54 18.50
N GLY A 391 11.64 13.78 18.86
CA GLY A 391 12.12 15.00 18.22
C GLY A 391 11.03 15.88 17.61
N LYS A 392 11.42 17.00 17.00
CA LYS A 392 10.49 18.02 16.45
C LYS A 392 9.50 17.43 15.43
N PHE A 393 9.91 16.38 14.72
CA PHE A 393 9.16 15.77 13.62
C PHE A 393 8.58 14.38 13.94
N ALA A 394 8.46 14.05 15.23
CA ALA A 394 7.93 12.77 15.70
C ALA A 394 8.69 11.53 15.14
N GLU A 395 10.02 11.59 15.05
CA GLU A 395 10.85 10.56 14.39
C GLU A 395 10.90 9.22 15.13
N ARG A 396 10.27 9.13 16.31
CA ARG A 396 10.03 7.86 17.03
C ARG A 396 8.96 7.00 16.35
N TYR A 397 8.03 7.60 15.62
CA TYR A 397 6.86 6.91 15.09
C TYR A 397 6.92 6.76 13.58
N HIS A 398 6.28 5.73 13.05
CA HIS A 398 5.98 5.60 11.62
C HIS A 398 4.51 5.27 11.41
N VAL A 399 3.97 5.69 10.26
CA VAL A 399 2.56 5.48 9.93
C VAL A 399 2.42 4.41 8.85
N SER A 400 1.54 3.44 9.10
CA SER A 400 1.08 2.46 8.13
C SER A 400 -0.39 2.71 7.82
N LEU A 401 -0.71 3.01 6.56
CA LEU A 401 -2.09 3.25 6.12
C LEU A 401 -2.71 1.95 5.65
N VAL A 402 -3.93 1.66 6.10
CA VAL A 402 -4.72 0.49 5.68
C VAL A 402 -5.92 1.00 4.87
N SER A 403 -6.06 0.52 3.64
CA SER A 403 -7.20 0.87 2.78
C SER A 403 -8.36 -0.10 3.01
N PRO A 404 -9.61 0.40 3.04
CA PRO A 404 -10.77 -0.46 2.88
C PRO A 404 -10.81 -1.07 1.48
N SER A 405 -11.68 -2.06 1.30
CA SER A 405 -11.68 -2.97 0.17
C SER A 405 -12.76 -2.69 -0.87
N VAL A 406 -12.59 -3.25 -2.07
CA VAL A 406 -13.67 -3.31 -3.08
C VAL A 406 -14.69 -4.40 -2.72
N VAL A 407 -14.25 -5.52 -2.13
CA VAL A 407 -15.16 -6.58 -1.72
C VAL A 407 -16.28 -6.04 -0.80
N PRO A 408 -17.57 -6.35 -1.07
CA PRO A 408 -18.71 -5.75 -0.37
C PRO A 408 -18.95 -6.34 1.04
N ASN A 409 -17.88 -6.59 1.81
CA ASN A 409 -17.99 -6.83 3.25
C ASN A 409 -18.56 -5.58 3.97
N TYR A 410 -18.26 -4.40 3.42
CA TYR A 410 -18.93 -3.12 3.69
C TYR A 410 -19.39 -2.55 2.35
N PHE A 411 -19.47 -1.23 2.19
CA PHE A 411 -19.57 -0.66 0.85
C PHE A 411 -18.24 -0.85 0.10
N PRO A 412 -18.25 -1.17 -1.20
CA PRO A 412 -17.06 -1.17 -2.02
C PRO A 412 -16.37 0.18 -1.99
N THR A 413 -15.04 0.20 -1.92
CA THR A 413 -14.26 1.42 -1.77
C THR A 413 -13.00 1.44 -2.64
N LEU A 414 -12.47 2.64 -2.88
CA LEU A 414 -11.14 2.87 -3.44
C LEU A 414 -10.58 4.19 -2.92
N ARG A 415 -9.25 4.36 -2.94
CA ARG A 415 -8.58 5.53 -2.37
C ARG A 415 -7.70 6.23 -3.39
N LEU A 416 -7.83 7.54 -3.49
CA LEU A 416 -6.95 8.39 -4.29
C LEU A 416 -6.04 9.17 -3.34
N VAL A 417 -4.74 8.87 -3.34
CA VAL A 417 -3.75 9.49 -2.45
C VAL A 417 -3.03 10.62 -3.18
N GLU A 418 -2.85 11.74 -2.50
CA GLU A 418 -2.19 12.94 -3.05
C GLU A 418 -0.81 13.16 -2.41
N TYR A 419 0.16 13.63 -3.19
CA TYR A 419 1.52 13.90 -2.74
C TYR A 419 2.11 15.15 -3.40
N ASN A 420 3.08 15.76 -2.71
CA ASN A 420 3.69 17.00 -3.13
C ASN A 420 4.64 16.80 -4.34
N VAL A 421 4.35 17.46 -5.46
CA VAL A 421 5.18 17.43 -6.68
C VAL A 421 6.02 18.68 -6.90
N SER A 422 6.08 19.59 -5.92
CA SER A 422 6.87 20.82 -6.01
C SER A 422 8.33 20.51 -6.36
N GLY A 423 8.87 21.16 -7.38
CA GLY A 423 10.25 20.94 -7.84
C GLY A 423 10.45 19.67 -8.68
N LEU A 424 9.37 18.95 -9.02
CA LEU A 424 9.39 17.76 -9.89
C LEU A 424 8.78 18.04 -11.27
N GLU A 425 8.51 19.29 -11.63
CA GLU A 425 7.78 19.69 -12.84
C GLU A 425 8.50 19.28 -14.15
N GLN A 426 9.83 19.13 -14.10
CA GLN A 426 10.67 18.70 -15.23
C GLN A 426 11.07 17.21 -15.15
N THR A 427 10.55 16.47 -14.16
CA THR A 427 10.90 15.05 -14.00
C THR A 427 10.30 14.24 -15.14
N PRO A 428 11.08 13.37 -15.82
CA PRO A 428 10.55 12.48 -16.83
C PRO A 428 9.43 11.61 -16.27
N LEU A 429 8.32 11.50 -16.99
CA LEU A 429 7.31 10.52 -16.67
C LEU A 429 7.81 9.10 -16.90
N TRP A 430 7.26 8.18 -16.12
CA TRP A 430 7.46 6.76 -16.34
C TRP A 430 7.01 6.35 -17.74
N LYS A 431 7.74 5.40 -18.33
CA LYS A 431 7.40 4.77 -19.60
C LYS A 431 7.60 3.27 -19.47
N GLU A 432 6.67 2.49 -20.00
CA GLU A 432 6.88 1.05 -20.09
C GLU A 432 8.09 0.77 -20.98
N THR A 433 9.10 0.14 -20.39
CA THR A 433 10.35 -0.17 -21.08
C THR A 433 10.43 -1.67 -21.38
N GLN A 434 10.38 -2.04 -22.66
CA GLN A 434 10.60 -3.41 -23.13
C GLN A 434 12.04 -3.88 -22.88
N GLN A 435 12.99 -2.93 -22.84
CA GLN A 435 14.35 -3.09 -22.35
C GLN A 435 14.46 -2.20 -21.12
N GLY A 436 14.57 -2.78 -19.92
CA GLY A 436 14.56 -2.01 -18.67
C GLY A 436 15.55 -0.85 -18.70
N PRO A 437 15.37 0.19 -17.86
CA PRO A 437 16.36 1.26 -17.75
C PRO A 437 17.74 0.61 -17.62
N THR A 438 18.68 0.99 -18.51
CA THR A 438 20.09 0.70 -18.29
C THR A 438 20.40 1.30 -16.94
N ARG A 439 20.52 0.41 -15.97
CA ARG A 439 21.11 0.69 -14.68
C ARG A 439 22.31 1.58 -14.96
N VAL A 440 22.24 2.86 -14.59
CA VAL A 440 23.48 3.62 -14.36
C VAL A 440 24.23 2.70 -13.41
N GLU A 441 25.36 2.16 -13.86
CA GLU A 441 26.16 1.17 -13.14
C GLU A 441 26.68 1.79 -11.83
N LEU A 442 25.79 1.97 -10.86
CA LEU A 442 26.15 2.08 -9.47
C LEU A 442 26.63 0.67 -9.10
N ARG A 443 27.96 0.57 -9.07
CA ARG A 443 28.74 -0.63 -8.79
C ARG A 443 28.02 -1.48 -7.74
N ARG A 444 27.71 -2.73 -8.13
CA ARG A 444 27.30 -3.78 -7.20
C ARG A 444 28.48 -4.03 -6.25
N ARG A 445 28.58 -3.29 -5.14
CA ARG A 445 29.20 -3.85 -3.94
C ARG A 445 28.11 -4.68 -3.28
N ALA A 446 28.29 -5.99 -3.28
CA ALA A 446 27.53 -6.84 -2.39
C ALA A 446 27.75 -6.30 -0.97
N PRO A 447 26.68 -6.07 -0.18
CA PRO A 447 26.85 -5.84 1.25
C PRO A 447 27.64 -7.03 1.80
N THR A 448 28.74 -6.75 2.51
CA THR A 448 29.42 -7.77 3.29
C THR A 448 28.42 -8.35 4.29
N ALA A 449 28.47 -9.67 4.46
CA ALA A 449 27.58 -10.44 5.31
C ALA A 449 27.89 -10.22 6.80
N ASP A 450 27.80 -8.98 7.26
CA ASP A 450 27.79 -8.67 8.68
C ASP A 450 26.45 -8.03 9.06
N THR A 451 25.90 -8.59 10.13
CA THR A 451 24.69 -8.25 10.89
C THR A 451 24.75 -6.86 11.53
N GLU A 452 25.25 -5.87 10.80
CA GLU A 452 25.39 -4.50 11.31
C GLU A 452 24.13 -3.70 10.97
N VAL A 453 23.46 -3.22 12.02
CA VAL A 453 22.35 -2.26 11.88
C VAL A 453 22.89 -1.08 11.08
N PRO A 454 22.32 -0.77 9.90
CA PRO A 454 22.84 0.29 9.04
C PRO A 454 22.74 1.62 9.79
N PRO A 455 23.70 2.54 9.58
CA PRO A 455 23.61 3.85 10.18
C PRO A 455 22.35 4.57 9.71
N GLY A 456 21.63 5.15 10.67
CA GLY A 456 20.54 6.06 10.38
C GLY A 456 21.04 7.38 9.79
N PRO A 457 20.14 8.23 9.29
CA PRO A 457 20.51 9.57 8.88
C PRO A 457 21.12 10.35 10.05
N ALA A 458 22.06 11.25 9.73
CA ALA A 458 22.79 12.05 10.70
C ALA A 458 21.82 12.77 11.65
N LYS A 459 22.16 12.87 12.94
CA LYS A 459 21.28 13.50 13.95
C LYS A 459 20.88 14.94 13.60
N GLU A 460 21.75 15.66 12.88
CA GLU A 460 21.54 17.04 12.44
C GLU A 460 20.79 17.15 11.11
N SER A 461 20.56 16.02 10.43
CA SER A 461 19.87 16.01 9.13
C SER A 461 18.36 16.15 9.32
N VAL A 462 17.74 16.81 8.34
CA VAL A 462 16.29 16.93 8.27
C VAL A 462 15.69 15.56 7.92
N PRO A 463 14.62 15.10 8.59
CA PRO A 463 14.04 13.80 8.31
C PRO A 463 13.31 13.78 6.96
N GLY A 464 12.98 12.57 6.50
CA GLY A 464 12.41 12.34 5.18
C GLY A 464 10.96 12.82 5.02
N PRO A 465 10.39 12.63 3.80
CA PRO A 465 9.11 13.22 3.43
C PRO A 465 7.91 12.78 4.27
N ALA A 466 8.00 11.63 4.95
CA ALA A 466 6.97 11.18 5.90
C ALA A 466 6.87 12.08 7.15
N HIS A 467 7.99 12.67 7.58
CA HIS A 467 8.10 13.40 8.85
C HIS A 467 8.01 14.92 8.66
N ARG A 468 8.63 15.44 7.59
CA ARG A 468 8.63 16.87 7.26
C ARG A 468 8.15 17.09 5.83
N ALA A 469 7.26 18.07 5.68
CA ALA A 469 6.74 18.49 4.39
C ALA A 469 7.88 18.92 3.44
N GLN A 470 7.98 18.24 2.32
CA GLN A 470 8.92 18.47 1.22
C GLN A 470 8.38 17.77 -0.05
N PRO A 471 9.08 17.79 -1.19
CA PRO A 471 8.66 17.00 -2.35
C PRO A 471 8.51 15.52 -1.98
N LEU A 472 7.49 14.87 -2.56
CA LEU A 472 7.06 13.48 -2.29
C LEU A 472 6.43 13.23 -0.91
N THR A 473 6.23 14.26 -0.09
CA THR A 473 5.38 14.13 1.12
C THR A 473 3.94 13.88 0.71
N LEU A 474 3.29 12.89 1.32
CA LEU A 474 1.85 12.72 1.19
C LEU A 474 1.13 13.95 1.76
N THR A 475 0.18 14.49 1.02
CA THR A 475 -0.56 15.72 1.38
C THR A 475 -1.98 15.46 1.83
N GLY A 476 -2.57 14.33 1.42
CA GLY A 476 -3.90 13.90 1.80
C GLY A 476 -4.33 12.69 0.98
N TYR A 477 -5.57 12.27 1.16
CA TYR A 477 -6.23 11.31 0.29
C TYR A 477 -7.74 11.53 0.31
N VAL A 478 -8.38 11.13 -0.78
CA VAL A 478 -9.83 11.10 -0.95
C VAL A 478 -10.28 9.65 -0.90
N GLN A 479 -11.17 9.34 0.05
CA GLN A 479 -11.79 8.03 0.17
C GLN A 479 -13.10 8.04 -0.63
N TYR A 480 -13.23 7.06 -1.54
CA TYR A 480 -14.44 6.85 -2.31
C TYR A 480 -15.17 5.59 -1.85
N TYR A 481 -16.49 5.59 -1.97
CA TYR A 481 -17.33 4.42 -1.72
C TYR A 481 -18.48 4.33 -2.73
N ALA A 482 -18.95 3.12 -3.01
CA ALA A 482 -20.13 2.86 -3.83
C ALA A 482 -21.28 2.40 -2.93
N ASN A 483 -22.32 3.22 -2.81
CA ASN A 483 -23.50 2.90 -2.00
C ASN A 483 -24.43 1.94 -2.75
N LEU A 484 -24.20 0.62 -2.64
CA LEU A 484 -24.94 -0.37 -3.42
C LEU A 484 -26.43 -0.36 -3.09
N THR A 485 -26.80 -0.10 -1.83
CA THR A 485 -28.20 0.10 -1.40
C THR A 485 -28.93 1.20 -2.21
N ARG A 486 -28.22 2.28 -2.60
CA ARG A 486 -28.82 3.37 -3.42
C ARG A 486 -28.71 3.11 -4.92
N ILE A 487 -27.61 2.50 -5.36
CA ILE A 487 -27.38 2.15 -6.78
C ILE A 487 -28.40 1.09 -7.22
N GLY A 488 -28.66 0.10 -6.35
CA GLY A 488 -29.50 -1.05 -6.66
C GLY A 488 -28.88 -1.89 -7.78
N ASP A 489 -29.73 -2.40 -8.66
CA ASP A 489 -29.33 -3.28 -9.77
C ASP A 489 -29.08 -2.54 -11.10
N ASP A 490 -29.14 -1.21 -11.10
CA ASP A 490 -29.02 -0.39 -12.31
C ASP A 490 -27.54 -0.07 -12.61
N ARG A 491 -27.02 -0.67 -13.68
CA ARG A 491 -25.63 -0.47 -14.10
C ARG A 491 -25.31 0.96 -14.51
N ASP A 492 -26.27 1.67 -15.09
CA ASP A 492 -26.06 3.03 -15.56
C ASP A 492 -25.96 4.03 -14.39
N ARG A 493 -26.36 3.60 -13.18
CA ARG A 493 -26.30 4.38 -11.94
C ARG A 493 -25.07 4.08 -11.08
N PHE A 494 -24.21 3.13 -11.46
CA PHE A 494 -23.04 2.81 -10.67
C PHE A 494 -22.04 3.97 -10.66
N GLU A 495 -21.81 4.52 -9.48
CA GLU A 495 -20.91 5.65 -9.26
C GLU A 495 -20.24 5.50 -7.89
N TYR A 496 -18.93 5.76 -7.85
CA TYR A 496 -18.23 5.99 -6.58
C TYR A 496 -18.39 7.44 -6.17
N GLU A 497 -18.83 7.66 -4.94
CA GLU A 497 -18.95 8.98 -4.35
C GLU A 497 -17.83 9.22 -3.34
N VAL A 498 -17.49 10.49 -3.14
CA VAL A 498 -16.56 10.88 -2.09
C VAL A 498 -17.22 10.62 -0.74
N GLU A 499 -16.60 9.75 0.07
CA GLU A 499 -16.96 9.57 1.47
C GLU A 499 -16.37 10.71 2.31
N TYR A 500 -15.07 10.94 2.17
CA TYR A 500 -14.37 12.06 2.80
C TYR A 500 -13.03 12.38 2.10
N SER A 501 -12.48 13.55 2.41
CA SER A 501 -11.13 13.98 2.04
C SER A 501 -10.39 14.37 3.31
N THR A 502 -9.23 13.78 3.58
CA THR A 502 -8.45 14.12 4.78
C THR A 502 -8.02 15.59 4.82
N ARG A 503 -8.02 16.28 3.67
CA ARG A 503 -7.60 17.67 3.54
C ARG A 503 -8.75 18.66 3.72
N ASP A 504 -9.87 18.42 3.05
CA ASP A 504 -10.92 19.43 2.82
C ASP A 504 -12.18 19.19 3.65
N ASP A 505 -12.27 18.09 4.38
CA ASP A 505 -13.45 17.78 5.17
C ASP A 505 -13.53 18.59 6.48
N GLY A 506 -14.69 18.50 7.14
CA GLY A 506 -14.90 19.12 8.44
C GLY A 506 -14.20 18.39 9.60
N LEU A 507 -13.67 17.19 9.36
CA LEU A 507 -13.32 16.22 10.40
C LEU A 507 -11.80 16.13 10.65
N TYR A 508 -11.00 15.98 9.59
CA TYR A 508 -9.55 15.78 9.64
C TYR A 508 -8.79 17.09 9.40
N ARG A 509 -9.13 17.85 8.34
CA ARG A 509 -8.46 19.13 7.98
C ARG A 509 -6.92 19.06 7.94
N LEU A 510 -6.37 17.92 7.53
CA LEU A 510 -4.93 17.67 7.45
C LEU A 510 -4.37 18.30 6.17
N ARG A 511 -3.71 19.47 6.30
CA ARG A 511 -3.02 20.15 5.17
C ARG A 511 -1.81 19.37 4.64
N ALA A 512 -1.26 18.48 5.48
CA ALA A 512 -0.26 17.49 5.13
C ALA A 512 -0.46 16.28 6.05
N VAL A 513 -0.20 15.08 5.54
CA VAL A 513 -0.38 13.82 6.29
C VAL A 513 0.98 13.29 6.77
N THR A 514 1.74 14.14 7.45
CA THR A 514 3.02 13.75 8.08
C THR A 514 2.78 12.89 9.33
N VAL A 515 3.80 12.15 9.77
CA VAL A 515 3.76 11.32 11.00
C VAL A 515 3.26 12.14 12.19
N LYS A 516 3.80 13.34 12.38
CA LYS A 516 3.40 14.24 13.48
C LYS A 516 1.90 14.60 13.43
N ARG A 517 1.31 14.72 12.24
CA ARG A 517 -0.12 15.04 12.05
C ARG A 517 -1.00 13.83 12.35
N TRP A 518 -0.59 12.63 11.92
CA TRP A 518 -1.24 11.38 12.31
C TRP A 518 -1.16 11.11 13.80
N LEU A 519 0.00 11.36 14.42
CA LEU A 519 0.17 11.22 15.86
C LEU A 519 -0.78 12.15 16.63
N HIS A 520 -0.92 13.40 16.18
CA HIS A 520 -1.91 14.30 16.75
C HIS A 520 -3.34 13.78 16.55
N ARG A 521 -3.66 13.24 15.37
CA ARG A 521 -4.99 12.69 15.13
C ARG A 521 -5.25 11.41 15.93
N ALA A 522 -4.26 10.58 16.20
CA ALA A 522 -4.42 9.40 17.05
C ALA A 522 -4.82 9.79 18.48
N ARG A 523 -4.30 10.92 18.98
CA ARG A 523 -4.60 11.45 20.32
C ARG A 523 -6.03 11.99 20.49
N TRP A 524 -6.71 12.37 19.41
CA TRP A 524 -8.00 13.08 19.41
C TRP A 524 -9.04 12.42 18.52
#